data_AF-A0A8T7F453-F1
#
_entry.id   AF-A0A8T7F453-F1
#
_cell.length_a   1.000
_cell.length_b   1.000
_cell.length_c   1.000
_cell.angle_alpha   90.00
_cell.angle_beta   90.00
_cell.angle_gamma   90.00
#
_symmetry.space_group_name_H-M   'P 1'
#
loop_
_entity.id
_entity.type
_entity.pdbx_description
1 polymer ?
#
loop_
_entity_poly.entity_id
_entity_poly.type
_entity_poly.pdbx_seq_one_letter_code
_entity_poly.pdbx_strand_id
1 'polypeptide(L)'
;MDKIRLFESLPLNTLPPSAAVDFLHLLFFDKPALRTCLANKEAFPLLTNWCIKNDFSIQYDEEGYVCIAKTQQMARLILLVDRSERSHEYIFGKLLGYPECCCQFAAYIGEGRLNEMETEVSLWHFPKKFRIINPTAYLEGKSLICHLPCSTQCLPSFVSADKVLTFLRENRTEVAFQQWSSWLTNV
;
A
#
# COMPACT_ATOMS: atom_id res chain seq x y z
N MET A 1 -0.42 -10.13 19.73
CA MET A 1 -0.80 -8.71 19.91
C MET A 1 -2.01 -8.45 19.04
N ASP A 2 -3.00 -7.70 19.54
CA ASP A 2 -4.15 -7.25 18.75
C ASP A 2 -3.65 -6.44 17.53
N LYS A 3 -4.10 -6.79 16.32
CA LYS A 3 -3.67 -6.16 15.07
C LYS A 3 -4.07 -4.68 15.01
N ILE A 4 -5.16 -4.28 15.67
CA ILE A 4 -5.60 -2.88 15.74
C ILE A 4 -4.61 -2.07 16.57
N ARG A 5 -4.28 -2.54 17.78
CA ARG A 5 -3.24 -1.92 18.62
C ARG A 5 -1.87 -1.87 17.94
N LEU A 6 -1.55 -2.90 17.16
CA LEU A 6 -0.34 -2.91 16.36
C LEU A 6 -0.34 -1.77 15.33
N PHE A 7 -1.45 -1.58 14.61
CA PHE A 7 -1.63 -0.48 13.66
C PHE A 7 -1.57 0.89 14.37
N GLU A 8 -2.23 1.06 15.51
CA GLU A 8 -2.19 2.31 16.31
C GLU A 8 -0.78 2.69 16.78
N SER A 9 0.07 1.70 17.02
CA SER A 9 1.46 1.93 17.46
C SER A 9 2.42 2.32 16.34
N LEU A 10 1.97 2.34 15.07
CA LEU A 10 2.80 2.74 13.94
C LEU A 10 3.23 4.21 14.07
N PRO A 11 4.48 4.54 13.73
CA PRO A 11 4.94 5.92 13.68
C PRO A 11 4.44 6.63 12.40
N LEU A 12 3.12 6.66 12.16
CA LEU A 12 2.53 7.19 10.92
C LEU A 12 2.86 8.67 10.68
N ASN A 13 3.11 9.44 11.73
CA ASN A 13 3.52 10.84 11.64
C ASN A 13 4.92 11.04 11.04
N THR A 14 5.73 9.98 10.91
CA THR A 14 7.07 10.02 10.29
C THR A 14 7.10 9.38 8.91
N LEU A 15 5.93 8.94 8.41
CA LEU A 15 5.74 8.29 7.13
C LEU A 15 4.87 9.17 6.21
N PRO A 16 4.96 8.98 4.88
CA PRO A 16 3.99 9.58 3.98
C PRO A 16 2.59 9.06 4.30
N PRO A 17 1.53 9.87 4.13
CA PRO A 17 0.17 9.47 4.48
C PRO A 17 -0.29 8.18 3.77
N SER A 18 0.15 7.97 2.52
CA SER A 18 -0.11 6.75 1.75
C SER A 18 0.34 5.47 2.45
N ALA A 19 1.37 5.51 3.30
CA ALA A 19 1.84 4.33 4.03
C ALA A 19 0.74 3.73 4.92
N ALA A 20 -0.24 4.52 5.38
CA ALA A 20 -1.34 4.02 6.19
C ALA A 20 -2.16 2.93 5.47
N VAL A 21 -2.45 3.10 4.17
CA VAL A 21 -3.16 2.06 3.40
C VAL A 21 -2.26 0.84 3.16
N ASP A 22 -0.96 1.03 2.94
CA ASP A 22 -0.02 -0.08 2.80
C ASP A 22 0.07 -0.94 4.06
N PHE A 23 0.17 -0.30 5.23
CA PHE A 23 0.18 -1.00 6.51
C PHE A 23 -1.14 -1.68 6.81
N LEU A 24 -2.27 -1.07 6.46
CA LEU A 24 -3.58 -1.70 6.59
C LEU A 24 -3.62 -3.02 5.80
N HIS A 25 -3.12 -3.02 4.57
CA HIS A 25 -3.02 -4.22 3.74
C HIS A 25 -2.01 -5.26 4.29
N LEU A 26 -0.84 -4.82 4.75
CA LEU A 26 0.18 -5.69 5.36
C LEU A 26 -0.31 -6.38 6.64
N LEU A 27 -1.04 -5.66 7.50
CA LEU A 27 -1.46 -6.18 8.80
C LEU A 27 -2.72 -7.03 8.71
N PHE A 28 -3.69 -6.65 7.87
CA PHE A 28 -5.04 -7.23 7.91
C PHE A 28 -5.39 -8.08 6.69
N PHE A 29 -4.70 -7.94 5.56
CA PHE A 29 -5.12 -8.55 4.28
C PHE A 29 -4.02 -9.36 3.59
N ASP A 30 -3.10 -9.92 4.38
CA ASP A 30 -2.04 -10.84 3.95
C ASP A 30 -1.12 -10.29 2.83
N LYS A 31 -1.02 -8.96 2.68
CA LYS A 31 -0.02 -8.35 1.81
C LYS A 31 1.37 -8.76 2.32
N PRO A 32 2.25 -9.37 1.50
CA PRO A 32 3.50 -9.99 1.97
C PRO A 32 4.54 -8.97 2.41
N ALA A 33 4.50 -7.78 1.82
CA ALA A 33 5.45 -6.71 2.03
C ALA A 33 4.86 -5.36 1.61
N LEU A 34 5.47 -4.27 2.05
CA LEU A 34 5.23 -2.93 1.52
C LEU A 34 6.57 -2.23 1.27
N ARG A 35 6.54 -1.26 0.34
CA ARG A 35 7.64 -0.35 0.04
C ARG A 35 7.14 1.08 0.18
N THR A 36 7.85 1.91 0.93
CA THR A 36 7.51 3.32 1.10
C THR A 36 8.78 4.16 1.17
N CYS A 37 8.68 5.45 0.83
CA CYS A 37 9.73 6.42 1.12
C CYS A 37 9.57 6.92 2.55
N LEU A 38 10.67 7.16 3.27
CA LEU A 38 10.62 7.83 4.57
C LEU A 38 10.46 9.34 4.38
N ALA A 39 9.66 9.98 5.24
CA ALA A 39 9.51 11.43 5.17
C ALA A 39 10.81 12.17 5.55
N ASN A 40 11.63 11.55 6.40
CA ASN A 40 12.95 12.05 6.80
C ASN A 40 13.81 10.90 7.37
N LYS A 41 15.12 11.12 7.52
CA LYS A 41 16.07 10.11 8.04
C LYS A 41 15.82 9.75 9.51
N GLU A 42 15.22 10.64 10.29
CA GLU A 42 14.88 10.41 11.71
C GLU A 42 13.72 9.42 11.87
N ALA A 43 12.92 9.19 10.83
CA ALA A 43 11.88 8.18 10.79
C ALA A 43 12.44 6.75 10.84
N PHE A 44 13.66 6.53 10.32
CA PHE A 44 14.21 5.19 10.12
C PHE A 44 14.43 4.42 11.44
N PRO A 45 15.07 4.99 12.49
CA PRO A 45 15.21 4.28 13.77
C PRO A 45 13.87 3.95 14.43
N LEU A 46 12.89 4.85 14.34
CA LEU A 46 11.55 4.64 14.91
C LEU A 46 10.83 3.46 14.23
N LEU A 47 10.85 3.46 12.89
CA LEU A 47 10.24 2.40 12.10
C LEU A 47 10.97 1.06 12.27
N THR A 48 12.30 1.08 12.38
CA THR A 48 13.12 -0.11 12.63
C THR A 48 12.79 -0.72 13.99
N ASN A 49 12.72 0.11 15.05
CA ASN A 49 12.34 -0.34 16.38
C ASN A 49 10.92 -0.93 16.39
N TRP A 50 9.98 -0.30 15.68
CA TRP A 50 8.64 -0.83 15.51
C TRP A 50 8.65 -2.19 14.79
N CYS A 51 9.43 -2.36 13.74
CA CYS A 51 9.53 -3.62 13.01
C CYS A 51 10.11 -4.74 13.89
N ILE A 52 11.23 -4.48 14.58
CA ILE A 52 11.88 -5.45 15.48
C ILE A 52 10.92 -5.89 16.59
N LYS A 53 10.23 -4.94 17.22
CA LYS A 53 9.28 -5.22 18.31
C LYS A 53 8.12 -6.11 17.87
N ASN A 54 7.76 -6.07 16.59
CA ASN A 54 6.57 -6.70 16.04
C ASN A 54 6.88 -7.80 15.01
N ASP A 55 8.10 -8.36 15.06
CA ASP A 55 8.56 -9.48 14.23
C ASP A 55 8.43 -9.22 12.71
N PHE A 56 8.68 -7.99 12.28
CA PHE A 56 8.84 -7.64 10.87
C PHE A 56 10.31 -7.44 10.53
N SER A 57 10.65 -7.78 9.29
CA SER A 57 11.95 -7.45 8.71
C SER A 57 11.86 -6.14 7.95
N ILE A 58 12.88 -5.31 8.09
CA ILE A 58 13.02 -4.03 7.38
C ILE A 58 14.35 -4.01 6.62
N GLN A 59 14.33 -3.42 5.43
CA GLN A 59 15.53 -3.02 4.69
C GLN A 59 15.36 -1.57 4.24
N TYR A 60 16.48 -0.87 4.06
CA TYR A 60 16.55 0.56 3.74
C TYR A 60 17.63 0.80 2.69
N ASP A 61 17.40 1.76 1.81
CA ASP A 61 18.39 2.22 0.85
C ASP A 61 18.85 3.67 1.06
N GLU A 62 19.94 4.03 0.39
CA GLU A 62 20.52 5.37 0.46
C GLU A 62 19.60 6.47 -0.09
N GLU A 63 18.60 6.12 -0.90
CA GLU A 63 17.62 7.04 -1.50
C GLU A 63 16.45 7.36 -0.56
N GLY A 64 16.35 6.68 0.58
CA GLY A 64 15.32 6.92 1.57
C GLY A 64 14.13 5.97 1.49
N TYR A 65 14.16 4.97 0.61
CA TYR A 65 13.15 3.94 0.56
C TYR A 65 13.39 2.84 1.59
N VAL A 66 12.28 2.34 2.12
CA VAL A 66 12.24 1.18 3.00
C VAL A 66 11.33 0.11 2.43
N CYS A 67 11.75 -1.13 2.60
CA CYS A 67 10.87 -2.30 2.42
C CYS A 67 10.64 -2.98 3.77
N ILE A 68 9.38 -3.25 4.08
CA ILE A 68 8.98 -4.01 5.27
C ILE A 68 8.29 -5.29 4.81
N ALA A 69 8.70 -6.42 5.37
CA ALA A 69 8.16 -7.73 5.01
C ALA A 69 8.18 -8.69 6.21
N LYS A 70 7.52 -9.85 6.06
CA LYS A 70 7.55 -10.91 7.08
C LYS A 70 8.91 -11.57 7.24
N THR A 71 9.77 -11.52 6.22
CA THR A 71 11.09 -12.13 6.25
C THR A 71 12.15 -11.20 5.69
N GLN A 72 13.39 -11.36 6.17
CA GLN A 72 14.52 -10.56 5.74
C GLN A 72 14.86 -10.81 4.26
N GLN A 73 14.71 -12.04 3.80
CA GLN A 73 14.92 -12.41 2.41
C GLN A 73 13.95 -11.67 1.49
N MET A 74 12.66 -11.56 1.86
CA MET A 74 11.67 -10.84 1.07
C MET A 74 11.96 -9.34 1.03
N ALA A 75 12.24 -8.71 2.18
CA ALA A 75 12.56 -7.28 2.23
C ALA A 75 13.81 -6.92 1.40
N ARG A 76 14.83 -7.80 1.42
CA ARG A 76 16.05 -7.63 0.60
C ARG A 76 15.78 -7.80 -0.88
N LEU A 77 15.02 -8.84 -1.25
CA LEU A 77 14.69 -9.13 -2.64
C LEU A 77 13.91 -7.98 -3.27
N ILE A 78 12.95 -7.41 -2.55
CA ILE A 78 12.14 -6.29 -3.06
C ILE A 78 13.02 -5.07 -3.36
N LEU A 79 13.89 -4.65 -2.44
CA LEU A 79 14.80 -3.52 -2.71
C LEU A 79 15.80 -3.83 -3.82
N LEU A 80 16.26 -5.07 -3.93
CA LEU A 80 17.15 -5.48 -5.02
C LEU A 80 16.44 -5.37 -6.38
N VAL A 81 15.16 -5.75 -6.44
CA VAL A 81 14.34 -5.65 -7.65
C VAL A 81 14.01 -4.19 -7.98
N ASP A 82 13.63 -3.38 -6.98
CA ASP A 82 13.32 -1.93 -7.11
C ASP A 82 14.50 -1.16 -7.73
N ARG A 83 15.72 -1.52 -7.36
CA ARG A 83 16.96 -0.89 -7.86
C ARG A 83 17.45 -1.45 -9.18
N SER A 84 16.70 -2.37 -9.81
CA SER A 84 17.14 -2.98 -11.05
C SER A 84 17.00 -1.99 -12.21
N GLU A 85 18.07 -1.81 -12.98
CA GLU A 85 18.02 -1.06 -14.25
C GLU A 85 17.17 -1.75 -15.33
N ARG A 86 16.74 -2.99 -15.09
CA ARG A 86 15.87 -3.73 -16.00
C ARG A 86 14.41 -3.47 -15.64
N SER A 87 13.53 -3.52 -16.63
CA SER A 87 12.08 -3.51 -16.41
C SER A 87 11.70 -4.60 -15.41
N HIS A 88 11.11 -4.18 -14.30
CA HIS A 88 10.88 -5.03 -13.14
C HIS A 88 9.50 -4.83 -12.52
N GLU A 89 8.66 -3.96 -13.09
CA GLU A 89 7.36 -3.53 -12.55
C GLU A 89 6.42 -4.70 -12.29
N TYR A 90 6.42 -5.69 -13.19
CA TYR A 90 5.65 -6.92 -13.02
C TYR A 90 6.11 -7.69 -11.77
N ILE A 91 7.40 -8.03 -11.71
CA ILE A 91 7.97 -8.84 -10.62
C ILE A 91 7.85 -8.09 -9.30
N PHE A 92 8.12 -6.79 -9.32
CA PHE A 92 8.01 -5.92 -8.16
C PHE A 92 6.58 -5.88 -7.61
N GLY A 93 5.58 -5.65 -8.47
CA GLY A 93 4.18 -5.70 -8.07
C GLY A 93 3.78 -7.07 -7.50
N LYS A 94 4.29 -8.17 -8.07
CA LYS A 94 4.05 -9.52 -7.54
C LYS A 94 4.65 -9.72 -6.16
N LEU A 95 5.87 -9.25 -5.92
CA LEU A 95 6.53 -9.33 -4.61
C LEU A 95 5.81 -8.49 -3.55
N LEU A 96 5.18 -7.38 -3.94
CA LEU A 96 4.33 -6.56 -3.08
C LEU A 96 2.92 -7.14 -2.88
N GLY A 97 2.57 -8.23 -3.57
CA GLY A 97 1.26 -8.89 -3.47
C GLY A 97 0.14 -8.26 -4.28
N TYR A 98 0.45 -7.48 -5.32
CA TYR A 98 -0.56 -6.88 -6.18
C TYR A 98 -1.23 -7.90 -7.11
N PRO A 99 -2.48 -7.63 -7.56
CA PRO A 99 -3.16 -8.50 -8.49
C PRO A 99 -2.40 -8.66 -9.81
N GLU A 100 -2.38 -9.88 -10.34
CA GLU A 100 -1.70 -10.25 -11.58
C GLU A 100 -1.95 -9.27 -12.74
N CYS A 101 -3.22 -8.98 -13.02
CA CYS A 101 -3.61 -8.07 -14.09
C CYS A 101 -3.12 -6.63 -13.87
N CYS A 102 -2.99 -6.18 -12.62
CA CYS A 102 -2.46 -4.86 -12.29
C CYS A 102 -0.94 -4.84 -12.45
N CYS A 103 -0.24 -5.92 -12.10
CA CYS A 103 1.20 -6.07 -12.36
C CYS A 103 1.50 -6.07 -13.86
N GLN A 104 0.70 -6.77 -14.66
CA GLN A 104 0.82 -6.79 -16.12
C GLN A 104 0.58 -5.40 -16.72
N PHE A 105 -0.42 -4.69 -16.21
CA PHE A 105 -0.69 -3.31 -16.63
C PHE A 105 0.48 -2.38 -16.30
N ALA A 106 1.02 -2.42 -15.08
CA ALA A 106 2.18 -1.63 -14.68
C ALA A 106 3.40 -1.93 -15.57
N ALA A 107 3.67 -3.20 -15.88
CA ALA A 107 4.77 -3.59 -16.76
C ALA A 107 4.56 -3.19 -18.22
N TYR A 108 3.31 -3.16 -18.69
CA TYR A 108 2.99 -2.64 -20.03
C TYR A 108 3.24 -1.13 -20.13
N ILE A 109 2.98 -0.38 -19.05
CA ILE A 109 3.21 1.06 -18.98
C ILE A 109 4.70 1.39 -18.87
N GLY A 110 5.42 0.64 -18.02
CA GLY A 110 6.80 0.89 -17.64
C GLY A 110 6.95 1.95 -16.55
N GLU A 111 7.98 1.81 -15.72
CA GLU A 111 8.22 2.63 -14.53
C GLU A 111 8.22 4.14 -14.83
N GLY A 112 8.89 4.54 -15.91
CA GLY A 112 9.03 5.94 -16.32
C GLY A 112 7.71 6.67 -16.62
N ARG A 113 6.59 5.94 -16.74
CA ARG A 113 5.26 6.48 -17.02
C ARG A 113 4.23 6.19 -15.92
N LEU A 114 4.63 5.54 -14.82
CA LEU A 114 3.70 5.18 -13.74
C LEU A 114 3.09 6.42 -13.08
N ASN A 115 3.86 7.49 -12.88
CA ASN A 115 3.35 8.74 -12.29
C ASN A 115 2.30 9.43 -13.18
N GLU A 116 2.53 9.45 -14.50
CA GLU A 116 1.57 9.97 -15.47
C GLU A 116 0.28 9.13 -15.47
N MET A 117 0.44 7.81 -15.46
CA MET A 117 -0.69 6.91 -15.43
C MET A 117 -1.48 6.98 -14.12
N GLU A 118 -0.83 7.16 -12.97
CA GLU A 118 -1.52 7.37 -11.69
C GLU A 118 -2.42 8.61 -11.76
N THR A 119 -1.91 9.69 -12.34
CA THR A 119 -2.67 10.91 -12.58
C THR A 119 -3.85 10.63 -13.52
N GLU A 120 -3.63 9.94 -14.63
CA GLU A 120 -4.68 9.61 -15.59
C GLU A 120 -5.79 8.74 -14.97
N VAL A 121 -5.41 7.66 -14.28
CA VAL A 121 -6.34 6.71 -13.66
C VAL A 121 -7.16 7.39 -12.57
N SER A 122 -6.59 8.36 -11.83
CA SER A 122 -7.32 9.12 -10.82
C SER A 122 -8.50 9.93 -11.41
N LEU A 123 -8.47 10.21 -12.72
CA LEU A 123 -9.49 10.95 -13.45
C LEU A 123 -10.50 10.03 -14.17
N TRP A 124 -10.26 8.72 -14.19
CA TRP A 124 -11.17 7.78 -14.84
C TRP A 124 -12.55 7.74 -14.17
N HIS A 125 -13.59 7.46 -14.97
CA HIS A 125 -14.93 7.25 -14.45
C HIS A 125 -15.13 5.81 -13.96
N PHE A 126 -15.06 5.60 -12.65
CA PHE A 126 -15.33 4.31 -12.03
C PHE A 126 -16.85 4.09 -11.83
N PRO A 127 -17.47 3.09 -12.48
CA PRO A 127 -18.91 2.90 -12.43
C PRO A 127 -19.38 2.22 -11.13
N LYS A 128 -20.47 2.73 -10.55
CA LYS A 128 -21.23 2.09 -9.46
C LYS A 128 -20.32 1.59 -8.32
N LYS A 129 -20.33 0.27 -8.06
CA LYS A 129 -19.56 -0.39 -7.01
C LYS A 129 -18.04 -0.26 -7.18
N PHE A 130 -17.55 -0.05 -8.40
CA PHE A 130 -16.11 0.08 -8.64
C PHE A 130 -15.54 1.46 -8.24
N ARG A 131 -16.37 2.40 -7.76
CA ARG A 131 -15.87 3.67 -7.20
C ARG A 131 -14.86 3.48 -6.07
N ILE A 132 -14.97 2.37 -5.33
CA ILE A 132 -14.10 2.06 -4.19
C ILE A 132 -12.65 1.72 -4.59
N ILE A 133 -12.39 1.44 -5.88
CA ILE A 133 -11.05 1.18 -6.41
C ILE A 133 -10.42 2.41 -7.06
N ASN A 134 -11.04 3.58 -6.97
CA ASN A 134 -10.44 4.80 -7.49
C ASN A 134 -9.22 5.19 -6.62
N PRO A 135 -8.01 5.31 -7.20
CA PRO A 135 -6.80 5.63 -6.44
C PRO A 135 -6.66 7.12 -6.05
N THR A 136 -7.56 8.03 -6.43
CA THR A 136 -7.41 9.49 -6.20
C THR A 136 -6.96 9.87 -4.78
N ALA A 137 -7.44 9.15 -3.75
CA ALA A 137 -7.14 9.46 -2.36
C ALA A 137 -5.94 8.67 -1.78
N TYR A 138 -5.13 8.03 -2.64
CA TYR A 138 -4.00 7.19 -2.22
C TYR A 138 -2.90 8.00 -1.51
N LEU A 139 -2.48 9.12 -2.10
CA LEU A 139 -1.46 10.00 -1.51
C LEU A 139 -1.91 10.61 -0.17
N GLU A 140 -3.22 10.69 0.07
CA GLU A 140 -3.79 11.12 1.35
C GLU A 140 -3.93 9.99 2.37
N GLY A 141 -3.58 8.74 2.01
CA GLY A 141 -3.74 7.58 2.87
C GLY A 141 -5.18 7.08 3.02
N LYS A 142 -6.11 7.56 2.18
CA LYS A 142 -7.55 7.32 2.31
C LYS A 142 -8.10 6.39 1.24
N SER A 143 -7.31 5.92 0.29
CA SER A 143 -7.74 4.90 -0.66
C SER A 143 -8.00 3.55 0.05
N LEU A 144 -8.74 2.67 -0.62
CA LEU A 144 -9.00 1.30 -0.16
C LEU A 144 -8.07 0.27 -0.81
N ILE A 145 -7.32 0.69 -1.83
CA ILE A 145 -6.28 -0.10 -2.50
C ILE A 145 -4.94 0.63 -2.42
N CYS A 146 -3.86 -0.15 -2.46
CA CYS A 146 -2.46 0.33 -2.38
C CYS A 146 -1.71 0.10 -3.71
N HIS A 147 -2.43 0.00 -4.82
CA HIS A 147 -1.89 -0.25 -6.15
C HIS A 147 -2.76 0.41 -7.21
N LEU A 148 -2.21 0.56 -8.41
CA LEU A 148 -2.92 1.11 -9.56
C LEU A 148 -3.84 0.04 -10.19
N PRO A 149 -5.17 0.26 -10.30
CA PRO A 149 -6.05 -0.69 -10.97
C PRO A 149 -5.83 -0.68 -12.49
N CYS A 150 -5.85 -1.86 -13.12
CA CYS A 150 -5.66 -1.98 -14.58
C CYS A 150 -6.87 -1.54 -15.44
N SER A 151 -8.02 -1.29 -14.81
CA SER A 151 -9.23 -0.80 -15.48
C SER A 151 -10.23 -0.24 -14.46
N THR A 152 -11.20 0.53 -14.95
CA THR A 152 -12.31 1.05 -14.13
C THR A 152 -13.22 -0.03 -13.54
N GLN A 153 -13.08 -1.28 -13.99
CA GLN A 153 -13.85 -2.44 -13.54
C GLN A 153 -12.94 -3.60 -13.11
N CYS A 154 -11.71 -3.31 -12.67
CA CYS A 154 -10.77 -4.34 -12.23
C CYS A 154 -11.34 -5.14 -11.06
N LEU A 155 -11.78 -6.36 -11.35
CA LEU A 155 -12.43 -7.24 -10.37
C LEU A 155 -11.48 -7.63 -9.22
N PRO A 156 -10.20 -7.99 -9.46
CA PRO A 156 -9.28 -8.26 -8.37
C PRO A 156 -9.07 -7.07 -7.42
N SER A 157 -8.90 -5.85 -7.96
CA SER A 157 -8.83 -4.63 -7.14
C SER A 157 -10.12 -4.43 -6.35
N PHE A 158 -11.28 -4.67 -6.96
CA PHE A 158 -12.58 -4.51 -6.30
C PHE A 158 -12.71 -5.47 -5.11
N VAL A 159 -12.33 -6.73 -5.29
CA VAL A 159 -12.37 -7.73 -4.21
C VAL A 159 -11.47 -7.32 -3.04
N SER A 160 -10.27 -6.80 -3.31
CA SER A 160 -9.38 -6.28 -2.25
C SER A 160 -9.99 -5.07 -1.54
N ALA A 161 -10.51 -4.10 -2.29
CA ALA A 161 -11.13 -2.89 -1.73
C ALA A 161 -12.38 -3.19 -0.90
N ASP A 162 -13.21 -4.14 -1.35
CA ASP A 162 -14.45 -4.52 -0.67
C ASP A 162 -14.19 -5.21 0.68
N LYS A 163 -13.13 -6.04 0.75
CA LYS A 163 -12.65 -6.61 2.02
C LYS A 163 -12.21 -5.53 2.99
N VAL A 164 -11.44 -4.55 2.50
CA VAL A 164 -10.97 -3.41 3.30
C VAL A 164 -12.15 -2.59 3.81
N LEU A 165 -13.10 -2.26 2.94
CA LEU A 165 -14.30 -1.50 3.30
C LEU A 165 -15.15 -2.23 4.34
N THR A 166 -15.33 -3.55 4.19
CA THR A 166 -16.07 -4.38 5.15
C THR A 166 -15.41 -4.35 6.52
N PHE A 167 -14.10 -4.58 6.57
CA PHE A 167 -13.33 -4.50 7.82
C PHE A 167 -13.43 -3.11 8.48
N LEU A 168 -13.29 -2.03 7.71
CA LEU A 168 -13.39 -0.67 8.24
C LEU A 168 -14.80 -0.37 8.80
N ARG A 169 -15.86 -0.90 8.18
CA ARG A 169 -17.24 -0.77 8.68
C ARG A 169 -17.45 -1.52 9.99
N GLU A 170 -16.91 -2.73 10.11
CA GLU A 170 -16.97 -3.54 11.33
C GLU A 170 -16.21 -2.87 12.48
N ASN A 171 -15.16 -2.11 12.17
CA ASN A 171 -14.29 -1.44 13.14
C ASN A 171 -14.46 0.10 13.14
N ARG A 172 -15.62 0.61 12.71
CA ARG A 172 -15.85 2.05 12.51
C ARG A 172 -15.72 2.93 13.75
N THR A 173 -15.80 2.32 14.94
CA THR A 173 -15.65 3.03 16.22
C THR A 173 -14.20 3.18 16.65
N GLU A 174 -13.27 2.47 16.01
CA GLU A 174 -11.86 2.53 16.33
C GLU A 174 -11.23 3.83 15.82
N VAL A 175 -10.56 4.55 16.72
CA VAL A 175 -9.92 5.85 16.40
C VAL A 175 -8.88 5.68 15.29
N ALA A 176 -8.19 4.54 15.29
CA ALA A 176 -7.20 4.13 14.30
C ALA A 176 -7.68 4.25 12.84
N PHE A 177 -8.99 4.11 12.60
CA PHE A 177 -9.57 4.04 11.25
C PHE A 177 -10.38 5.28 10.85
N GLN A 178 -10.37 6.34 11.66
CA GLN A 178 -11.14 7.56 11.40
C GLN A 178 -10.76 8.27 10.10
N GLN A 179 -9.54 8.12 9.61
CA GLN A 179 -9.13 8.71 8.33
C GLN A 179 -9.92 8.19 7.12
N TRP A 180 -10.50 6.99 7.21
CA TRP A 180 -11.38 6.41 6.18
C TRP A 180 -12.86 6.70 6.42
N SER A 181 -13.21 7.59 7.35
CA SER A 181 -14.62 7.91 7.70
C SER A 181 -15.49 8.32 6.51
N SER A 182 -14.91 8.93 5.47
CA SER A 182 -15.62 9.28 4.23
C SER A 182 -16.21 8.05 3.51
N TRP A 183 -15.58 6.88 3.64
CA TRP A 183 -16.09 5.61 3.11
C TRP A 183 -17.15 4.97 4.01
N LEU A 184 -17.19 5.36 5.27
CA LEU A 184 -18.13 4.82 6.27
C LEU A 184 -19.47 5.57 6.26
N THR A 185 -19.50 6.78 5.69
CA THR A 185 -20.70 7.62 5.60
C THR A 185 -21.40 7.55 4.23
N ASN A 186 -20.71 7.13 3.16
CA ASN A 186 -21.15 7.36 1.77
C ASN A 186 -21.42 6.10 0.92
N VAL A 187 -21.67 4.94 1.52
CA VAL A 187 -22.05 3.73 0.75
C VAL A 187 -23.15 2.95 1.45
#